data_AF-D4JXT8-F1
#
_entry.id   AF-D4JXT8-F1
#
_cell.length_a   1.000
_cell.length_b   1.000
_cell.length_c   1.000
_cell.angle_alpha   90.00
_cell.angle_beta   90.00
_cell.angle_gamma   90.00
#
_symmetry.space_group_name_H-M   'P 1'
#
loop_
_entity.id
_entity.type
_entity.pdbx_description
1 polymer ?
#
loop_
_entity_poly.entity_id
_entity_poly.type
_entity_poly.pdbx_seq_one_letter_code
_entity_poly.pdbx_strand_id
1 'polypeptide(L)'
;MNDNDYKEALFYAASIFNERLGAEFSEDNLVLCCFQTENQQEVFERFCKHYFPDRLEDRYTEDGYFDFHASAFVGTGDGADGILLRTDIARHPAELKHILLHELAHIFCTRNEIDGDNFFERYCMDDTISREEDGTINAGYAVWRELIAELIAFELDDNCDVVPLRRKKDLLSYYEGELLTDNGKMGVSMILCEAMTSAEGEASMTWDAAKSKFTRFKPFDDPLYRDLLELVFTHVREYFIVIDRDFIYEIGVLYLTIAAQAMIASLKNRFQEE
;
A
#
# COMPACT_ATOMS: atom_id res chain seq x y z
N MET A 1 15.35 20.06 7.77
CA MET A 1 16.12 19.47 6.67
C MET A 1 16.01 20.39 5.47
N ASN A 2 17.09 20.58 4.73
CA ASN A 2 17.05 21.23 3.42
C ASN A 2 16.77 20.16 2.33
N ASP A 3 16.54 20.58 1.08
CA ASP A 3 16.23 19.67 -0.04
C ASP A 3 17.34 18.64 -0.30
N ASN A 4 18.60 18.99 -0.04
CA ASN A 4 19.72 18.07 -0.20
C ASN A 4 19.67 16.93 0.83
N ASP A 5 19.28 17.21 2.07
CA ASP A 5 19.13 16.20 3.11
C ASP A 5 18.03 15.16 2.74
N TYR A 6 16.93 15.60 2.13
CA TYR A 6 15.86 14.69 1.67
C TYR A 6 16.31 13.86 0.47
N LYS A 7 17.07 14.46 -0.47
CA LYS A 7 17.66 13.73 -1.60
C LYS A 7 18.63 12.65 -1.12
N GLU A 8 19.49 12.97 -0.16
CA GLU A 8 20.40 12.00 0.47
C GLU A 8 19.62 10.86 1.14
N ALA A 9 18.54 11.17 1.86
CA ALA A 9 17.68 10.15 2.48
C ALA A 9 17.03 9.22 1.44
N LEU A 10 16.56 9.78 0.31
CA LEU A 10 16.00 8.99 -0.79
C LEU A 10 17.03 8.04 -1.39
N PHE A 11 18.22 8.53 -1.73
CA PHE A 11 19.24 7.67 -2.35
C PHE A 11 19.84 6.67 -1.36
N TYR A 12 19.81 6.96 -0.06
CA TYR A 12 20.09 5.96 0.95
C TYR A 12 19.03 4.84 0.93
N ALA A 13 17.73 5.16 0.94
CA ALA A 13 16.66 4.17 0.84
C ALA A 13 16.72 3.36 -0.47
N ALA A 14 16.96 4.05 -1.60
CA ALA A 14 17.15 3.43 -2.91
C ALA A 14 18.33 2.44 -2.92
N SER A 15 19.43 2.77 -2.23
CA SER A 15 20.57 1.85 -2.16
C SER A 15 20.23 0.53 -1.46
N ILE A 16 19.33 0.55 -0.46
CA ILE A 16 18.84 -0.67 0.21
C ILE A 16 18.03 -1.52 -0.76
N PHE A 17 17.16 -0.91 -1.57
CA PHE A 17 16.41 -1.60 -2.62
C PHE A 17 17.34 -2.24 -3.66
N ASN A 18 18.33 -1.49 -4.14
CA ASN A 18 19.27 -1.99 -5.13
C ASN A 18 20.08 -3.18 -4.58
N GLU A 19 20.53 -3.09 -3.32
CA GLU A 19 21.29 -4.15 -2.67
C GLU A 19 20.45 -5.41 -2.38
N ARG A 20 19.25 -5.24 -1.81
CA ARG A 20 18.45 -6.35 -1.29
C ARG A 20 17.50 -6.97 -2.32
N LEU A 21 16.99 -6.17 -3.26
CA LEU A 21 15.99 -6.60 -4.25
C LEU A 21 16.49 -6.52 -5.70
N GLY A 22 17.73 -6.05 -5.93
CA GLY A 22 18.28 -5.96 -7.28
C GLY A 22 17.61 -4.89 -8.15
N ALA A 23 17.00 -3.88 -7.52
CA ALA A 23 16.53 -2.69 -8.23
C ALA A 23 17.70 -1.88 -8.81
N GLU A 24 17.40 -0.95 -9.71
CA GLU A 24 18.40 -0.09 -10.37
C GLU A 24 18.12 1.40 -10.16
N PHE A 25 17.61 1.78 -8.97
CA PHE A 25 17.32 3.18 -8.66
C PHE A 25 18.60 4.02 -8.58
N SER A 26 18.61 5.18 -9.25
CA SER A 26 19.78 6.04 -9.40
C SER A 26 19.36 7.49 -9.65
N GLU A 27 20.31 8.42 -9.60
CA GLU A 27 20.03 9.82 -9.92
C GLU A 27 19.55 10.05 -11.37
N ASP A 28 19.81 9.09 -12.26
CA ASP A 28 19.45 9.19 -13.67
C ASP A 28 17.99 8.78 -13.93
N ASN A 29 17.39 7.95 -13.07
CA ASN A 29 16.05 7.39 -13.27
C ASN A 29 15.08 7.57 -12.09
N LEU A 30 15.49 8.27 -11.04
CA LEU A 30 14.65 8.56 -9.87
C LEU A 30 14.74 10.03 -9.48
N VAL A 31 13.60 10.71 -9.43
CA VAL A 31 13.50 12.13 -9.10
C VAL A 31 12.73 12.38 -7.80
N LEU A 32 13.20 13.34 -7.01
CA LEU A 32 12.51 13.80 -5.80
C LEU A 32 12.01 15.22 -6.00
N CYS A 33 10.74 15.46 -5.65
CA CYS A 33 10.21 16.80 -5.52
C CYS A 33 9.63 17.02 -4.13
N CYS A 34 9.96 18.14 -3.49
CA CYS A 34 9.49 18.48 -2.16
C CYS A 34 8.43 19.59 -2.24
N PHE A 35 7.36 19.46 -1.46
CA PHE A 35 6.33 20.48 -1.34
C PHE A 35 5.94 20.76 0.13
N GLN A 36 5.19 21.83 0.33
CA GLN A 36 4.53 22.22 1.57
C GLN A 36 3.06 22.52 1.27
N THR A 37 2.19 22.51 2.27
CA THR A 37 0.75 22.77 2.05
C THR A 37 0.49 24.09 1.32
N GLU A 38 1.30 25.11 1.59
CA GLU A 38 1.14 26.44 0.99
C GLU A 38 1.42 26.48 -0.53
N ASN A 39 2.20 25.53 -1.06
CA ASN A 39 2.62 25.51 -2.47
C ASN A 39 2.35 24.19 -3.19
N GLN A 40 1.57 23.28 -2.57
CA GLN A 40 1.35 21.91 -3.04
C GLN A 40 0.92 21.81 -4.50
N GLN A 41 -0.04 22.63 -4.93
CA GLN A 41 -0.56 22.61 -6.30
C GLN A 41 0.50 23.12 -7.30
N GLU A 42 1.16 24.24 -7.02
CA GLU A 42 2.19 24.79 -7.92
C GLU A 42 3.36 23.80 -8.10
N VAL A 43 3.80 23.18 -7.01
CA VAL A 43 4.88 22.19 -7.04
C VAL A 43 4.45 20.95 -7.81
N PHE A 44 3.26 20.41 -7.56
CA PHE A 44 2.70 19.27 -8.27
C PHE A 44 2.61 19.54 -9.78
N GLU A 45 2.02 20.67 -10.19
CA GLU A 45 1.88 21.02 -11.61
C GLU A 45 3.24 21.12 -12.30
N ARG A 46 4.23 21.75 -11.65
CA ARG A 46 5.59 21.85 -12.18
C ARG A 46 6.27 20.48 -12.30
N PHE A 47 6.10 19.63 -11.29
CA PHE A 47 6.67 18.28 -11.25
C PHE A 47 6.08 17.41 -12.36
N CYS A 48 4.75 17.34 -12.44
CA CYS A 48 4.04 16.55 -13.43
C CYS A 48 4.27 17.07 -14.85
N LYS A 49 4.27 18.39 -15.07
CA LYS A 49 4.57 18.95 -16.41
C LYS A 49 5.95 18.54 -16.95
N HIS A 50 6.93 18.32 -16.08
CA HIS A 50 8.28 17.95 -16.50
C HIS A 50 8.46 16.43 -16.64
N TYR A 51 7.91 15.64 -15.72
CA TYR A 51 8.18 14.20 -15.63
C TYR A 51 6.95 13.31 -15.87
N PHE A 52 5.75 13.74 -15.48
CA PHE A 52 4.52 12.93 -15.46
C PHE A 52 3.33 13.69 -16.05
N PRO A 53 3.35 14.09 -17.33
CA PRO A 53 2.35 14.98 -17.90
C PRO A 53 0.92 14.43 -17.82
N ASP A 54 0.75 13.11 -17.89
CA ASP A 54 -0.56 12.45 -17.81
C ASP A 54 -1.24 12.65 -16.44
N ARG A 55 -0.45 12.87 -15.37
CA ARG A 55 -0.96 13.14 -14.02
C ARG A 55 -1.60 14.52 -13.88
N LEU A 56 -1.46 15.40 -14.88
CA LEU A 56 -2.18 16.67 -14.92
C LEU A 56 -3.66 16.50 -15.25
N GLU A 57 -4.10 15.29 -15.64
CA GLU A 57 -5.52 14.95 -15.83
C GLU A 57 -6.20 14.44 -14.55
N ASP A 58 -5.43 14.19 -13.50
CA ASP A 58 -5.94 13.80 -12.18
C ASP A 58 -6.81 14.91 -11.57
N ARG A 59 -7.64 14.55 -10.59
CA ARG A 59 -8.48 15.50 -9.85
C ARG A 59 -7.70 16.19 -8.72
N TYR A 60 -6.47 16.64 -8.98
CA TYR A 60 -5.56 17.17 -7.96
C TYR A 60 -5.98 18.52 -7.36
N THR A 61 -7.02 19.15 -7.91
CA THR A 61 -7.63 20.36 -7.36
C THR A 61 -8.75 20.07 -6.34
N GLU A 62 -9.14 18.80 -6.16
CA GLU A 62 -10.13 18.42 -5.14
C GLU A 62 -9.52 18.49 -3.73
N ASP A 63 -10.34 18.88 -2.75
CA ASP A 63 -9.93 18.94 -1.35
C ASP A 63 -9.47 17.55 -0.87
N GLY A 64 -8.32 17.51 -0.19
CA GLY A 64 -7.74 16.28 0.35
C GLY A 64 -6.83 15.50 -0.60
N TYR A 65 -6.67 15.90 -1.87
CA TYR A 65 -5.76 15.20 -2.79
C TYR A 65 -4.32 15.11 -2.27
N PHE A 66 -3.85 16.14 -1.57
CA PHE A 66 -2.49 16.23 -1.01
C PHE A 66 -2.38 15.77 0.45
N ASP A 67 -3.38 15.04 0.97
CA ASP A 67 -3.36 14.49 2.33
C ASP A 67 -2.52 13.20 2.42
N PHE A 68 -1.26 13.30 1.98
CA PHE A 68 -0.26 12.25 2.06
C PHE A 68 1.09 12.78 2.54
N HIS A 69 1.92 11.87 3.07
CA HIS A 69 3.29 12.19 3.49
C HIS A 69 4.25 12.22 2.31
N ALA A 70 4.10 11.25 1.41
CA ALA A 70 4.79 11.15 0.14
C ALA A 70 3.87 10.44 -0.86
N SER A 71 4.22 10.49 -2.14
CA SER A 71 3.51 9.74 -3.18
C SER A 71 4.47 9.37 -4.30
N ALA A 72 4.43 8.09 -4.69
CA ALA A 72 5.16 7.51 -5.79
C ALA A 72 4.53 7.80 -7.17
N PHE A 73 5.40 8.06 -8.14
CA PHE A 73 5.08 8.30 -9.54
C PHE A 73 5.93 7.37 -10.39
N VAL A 74 5.30 6.61 -11.27
CA VAL A 74 6.00 5.68 -12.17
C VAL A 74 6.01 6.27 -13.58
N GLY A 75 7.18 6.37 -14.18
CA GLY A 75 7.36 6.91 -15.52
C GLY A 75 6.91 5.92 -16.59
N THR A 76 6.42 6.43 -17.73
CA THR A 76 6.09 5.60 -18.90
C THR A 76 7.34 5.30 -19.73
N GLY A 77 7.49 4.04 -20.16
CA GLY A 77 8.66 3.60 -20.94
C GLY A 77 9.99 3.84 -20.21
N ASP A 78 10.91 4.57 -20.86
CA ASP A 78 12.22 4.93 -20.32
C ASP A 78 12.18 6.21 -19.44
N GLY A 79 10.99 6.71 -19.09
CA GLY A 79 10.81 7.85 -18.20
C GLY A 79 11.33 7.57 -16.78
N ALA A 80 11.81 8.62 -16.11
CA ALA A 80 12.21 8.54 -14.71
C ALA A 80 11.01 8.31 -13.79
N ASP A 81 11.22 7.56 -12.72
CA ASP A 81 10.27 7.45 -11.61
C ASP A 81 10.46 8.61 -10.65
N GLY A 82 9.46 8.86 -9.81
CA GLY A 82 9.42 10.05 -8.98
C GLY A 82 8.78 9.83 -7.62
N ILE A 83 9.21 10.62 -6.65
CA ILE A 83 8.54 10.75 -5.35
C ILE A 83 8.25 12.22 -5.10
N LEU A 84 6.99 12.52 -4.77
CA LEU A 84 6.55 13.83 -4.30
C LEU A 84 6.41 13.79 -2.78
N LEU A 85 7.29 14.49 -2.07
CA LEU A 85 7.43 14.45 -0.61
C LEU A 85 6.91 15.75 0.04
N ARG A 86 5.97 15.62 0.97
CA ARG A 86 5.53 16.74 1.82
C ARG A 86 6.58 17.02 2.89
N THR A 87 6.92 18.26 3.19
CA THR A 87 8.07 18.61 4.08
C THR A 87 7.72 19.49 5.29
N ASP A 88 6.50 20.01 5.37
CA ASP A 88 6.01 20.81 6.49
C ASP A 88 5.50 19.96 7.67
N ILE A 89 5.47 18.64 7.52
CA ILE A 89 5.20 17.69 8.61
C ILE A 89 6.52 17.24 9.23
N ALA A 90 6.70 17.57 10.52
CA ALA A 90 7.84 17.12 11.32
C ALA A 90 7.83 15.60 11.50
N ARG A 91 8.99 14.96 11.28
CA ARG A 91 9.15 13.51 11.40
C ARG A 91 10.54 13.14 11.90
N HIS A 92 10.66 11.96 12.49
CA HIS A 92 11.96 11.41 12.83
C HIS A 92 12.69 10.87 11.58
N PRO A 93 14.04 10.85 11.54
CA PRO A 93 14.77 10.31 10.39
C PRO A 93 14.42 8.86 10.05
N ALA A 94 14.14 8.03 11.06
CA ALA A 94 13.72 6.64 10.85
C ALA A 94 12.34 6.56 10.16
N GLU A 95 11.40 7.41 10.56
CA GLU A 95 10.07 7.52 9.93
C GLU A 95 10.17 8.01 8.48
N LEU A 96 11.03 9.00 8.21
CA LEU A 96 11.29 9.43 6.83
C LEU A 96 11.87 8.27 5.99
N LYS A 97 12.84 7.54 6.53
CA LYS A 97 13.42 6.38 5.83
C LYS A 97 12.33 5.37 5.48
N HIS A 98 11.46 5.05 6.43
CA HIS A 98 10.37 4.10 6.24
C HIS A 98 9.40 4.57 5.14
N ILE A 99 8.96 5.83 5.19
CA ILE A 99 8.10 6.42 4.15
C ILE A 99 8.76 6.29 2.77
N LEU A 100 10.05 6.62 2.64
CA LEU A 100 10.75 6.53 1.36
C LEU A 100 10.88 5.07 0.88
N LEU A 101 11.09 4.11 1.79
CA LEU A 101 11.11 2.69 1.44
C LEU A 101 9.72 2.23 0.94
N HIS A 102 8.64 2.70 1.56
CA HIS A 102 7.27 2.43 1.15
C HIS A 102 6.98 2.95 -0.26
N GLU A 103 7.31 4.22 -0.55
CA GLU A 103 7.09 4.78 -1.89
C GLU A 103 7.95 4.10 -2.96
N LEU A 104 9.20 3.75 -2.63
CA LEU A 104 10.05 2.97 -3.54
C LEU A 104 9.48 1.56 -3.78
N ALA A 105 8.81 0.97 -2.80
CA ALA A 105 8.12 -0.31 -2.97
C ALA A 105 6.98 -0.20 -3.97
N HIS A 106 6.18 0.88 -3.95
CA HIS A 106 5.16 1.10 -4.98
C HIS A 106 5.75 1.15 -6.40
N ILE A 107 6.86 1.87 -6.58
CA ILE A 107 7.54 1.97 -7.88
C ILE A 107 8.06 0.58 -8.29
N PHE A 108 8.76 -0.11 -7.39
CA PHE A 108 9.30 -1.43 -7.61
C PHE A 108 8.21 -2.44 -7.99
N CYS A 109 7.11 -2.50 -7.24
CA CYS A 109 5.98 -3.37 -7.52
C CYS A 109 5.35 -3.05 -8.87
N THR A 110 5.06 -1.79 -9.17
CA THR A 110 4.44 -1.41 -10.46
C THR A 110 5.26 -1.88 -11.66
N ARG A 111 6.60 -1.89 -11.56
CA ARG A 111 7.49 -2.36 -12.64
C ARG A 111 7.64 -3.88 -12.73
N ASN A 112 7.29 -4.63 -11.68
CA ASN A 112 7.65 -6.05 -11.55
C ASN A 112 6.46 -6.99 -11.27
N GLU A 113 5.28 -6.44 -10.96
CA GLU A 113 4.07 -7.19 -10.63
C GLU A 113 3.55 -8.00 -11.83
N ILE A 114 3.70 -7.49 -13.06
CA ILE A 114 3.29 -8.18 -14.29
C ILE A 114 4.28 -8.01 -15.45
N ASP A 115 5.37 -8.80 -15.48
CA ASP A 115 6.31 -8.94 -16.63
C ASP A 115 6.60 -7.64 -17.43
N GLY A 116 6.92 -6.54 -16.72
CA GLY A 116 7.27 -5.24 -17.30
C GLY A 116 6.09 -4.40 -17.82
N ASP A 117 4.86 -4.82 -17.57
CA ASP A 117 3.62 -4.10 -17.85
C ASP A 117 3.07 -3.43 -16.56
N ASN A 118 2.05 -2.58 -16.66
CA ASN A 118 1.44 -1.91 -15.52
C ASN A 118 0.05 -2.50 -15.22
N PHE A 119 -0.10 -3.15 -14.07
CA PHE A 119 -1.36 -3.83 -13.71
C PHE A 119 -2.55 -2.86 -13.70
N PHE A 120 -2.35 -1.66 -13.15
CA PHE A 120 -3.40 -0.66 -13.06
C PHE A 120 -3.88 -0.21 -14.44
N GLU A 121 -2.94 0.13 -15.32
CA GLU A 121 -3.28 0.56 -16.69
C GLU A 121 -3.98 -0.57 -17.47
N ARG A 122 -3.54 -1.81 -17.27
CA ARG A 122 -4.08 -2.96 -18.01
C ARG A 122 -5.44 -3.43 -17.53
N TYR A 123 -5.69 -3.42 -16.22
CA TYR A 123 -6.85 -4.09 -15.63
C TYR A 123 -7.78 -3.18 -14.83
N CYS A 124 -7.29 -2.04 -14.33
CA CYS A 124 -8.11 -1.07 -13.59
C CYS A 124 -8.61 0.09 -14.44
N MET A 125 -8.06 0.26 -15.65
CA MET A 125 -8.55 1.21 -16.66
C MET A 125 -9.24 0.51 -17.85
N ASP A 126 -9.56 -0.79 -17.73
CA ASP A 126 -10.23 -1.57 -18.78
C ASP A 126 -11.69 -1.15 -18.91
N ASP A 127 -12.03 -0.45 -20.01
CA ASP A 127 -13.39 0.02 -20.29
C ASP A 127 -14.31 -1.06 -20.90
N THR A 128 -13.79 -2.27 -21.11
CA THR A 128 -14.52 -3.38 -21.74
C THR A 128 -15.23 -4.31 -20.74
N ILE A 129 -14.89 -4.22 -19.46
CA ILE A 129 -15.48 -5.03 -18.38
C ILE A 129 -16.72 -4.36 -17.75
N SER A 130 -17.49 -5.13 -16.97
CA SER A 130 -18.64 -4.57 -16.26
C SER A 130 -18.20 -3.62 -15.13
N ARG A 131 -19.08 -2.70 -14.73
CA ARG A 131 -18.79 -1.79 -13.61
C ARG A 131 -18.58 -2.54 -12.28
N GLU A 132 -19.29 -3.65 -12.10
CA GLU A 132 -19.14 -4.50 -10.92
C GLU A 132 -17.78 -5.18 -10.90
N GLU A 133 -17.33 -5.66 -12.05
CA GLU A 133 -16.01 -6.30 -12.18
C GLU A 133 -14.88 -5.28 -12.03
N ASP A 134 -15.00 -4.13 -12.69
CA ASP A 134 -14.08 -3.00 -12.56
C ASP A 134 -13.93 -2.55 -11.10
N GLY A 135 -15.05 -2.34 -10.41
CA GLY A 135 -15.04 -1.96 -8.99
C GLY A 135 -14.41 -3.03 -8.09
N THR A 136 -14.55 -4.31 -8.44
CA THR A 136 -13.95 -5.43 -7.68
C THR A 136 -12.43 -5.46 -7.87
N ILE A 137 -11.94 -5.36 -9.11
CA ILE A 137 -10.51 -5.35 -9.42
C ILE A 137 -9.84 -4.13 -8.80
N ASN A 138 -10.45 -2.93 -8.94
CA ASN A 138 -9.92 -1.71 -8.33
C ASN A 138 -9.86 -1.80 -6.80
N ALA A 139 -10.86 -2.40 -6.16
CA ALA A 139 -10.84 -2.62 -4.71
C ALA A 139 -9.74 -3.59 -4.29
N GLY A 140 -9.60 -4.71 -5.01
CA GLY A 140 -8.58 -5.71 -4.74
C GLY A 140 -7.16 -5.17 -4.91
N TYR A 141 -6.91 -4.46 -6.01
CA TYR A 141 -5.61 -3.89 -6.31
C TYR A 141 -5.21 -2.80 -5.31
N ALA A 142 -6.17 -1.97 -4.89
CA ALA A 142 -5.92 -0.97 -3.85
C ALA A 142 -5.62 -1.60 -2.48
N VAL A 143 -6.21 -2.76 -2.12
CA VAL A 143 -5.79 -3.48 -0.90
C VAL A 143 -4.39 -4.06 -1.07
N TRP A 144 -4.14 -4.72 -2.20
CA TRP A 144 -2.88 -5.39 -2.49
C TRP A 144 -1.69 -4.41 -2.52
N ARG A 145 -1.78 -3.33 -3.30
CA ARG A 145 -0.64 -2.42 -3.55
C ARG A 145 -0.12 -1.77 -2.26
N GLU A 146 -1.00 -1.43 -1.33
CA GLU A 146 -0.63 -0.85 -0.02
C GLU A 146 -0.07 -1.93 0.91
N LEU A 147 -0.65 -3.14 0.88
CA LEU A 147 -0.15 -4.28 1.66
C LEU A 147 1.28 -4.64 1.24
N ILE A 148 1.50 -4.88 -0.05
CA ILE A 148 2.79 -5.35 -0.53
C ILE A 148 3.88 -4.29 -0.40
N ALA A 149 3.54 -3.01 -0.60
CA ALA A 149 4.47 -1.91 -0.38
C ALA A 149 4.93 -1.84 1.07
N GLU A 150 4.00 -1.95 2.02
CA GLU A 150 4.33 -1.93 3.45
C GLU A 150 5.11 -3.18 3.88
N LEU A 151 4.79 -4.36 3.36
CA LEU A 151 5.56 -5.59 3.64
C LEU A 151 7.01 -5.47 3.19
N ILE A 152 7.23 -4.94 1.98
CA ILE A 152 8.58 -4.70 1.45
C ILE A 152 9.29 -3.63 2.30
N ALA A 153 8.63 -2.51 2.59
CA ALA A 153 9.22 -1.46 3.41
C ALA A 153 9.63 -1.98 4.79
N PHE A 154 8.78 -2.79 5.44
CA PHE A 154 9.07 -3.43 6.72
C PHE A 154 10.29 -4.34 6.64
N GLU A 155 10.39 -5.20 5.61
CA GLU A 155 11.52 -6.13 5.44
C GLU A 155 12.85 -5.40 5.16
N LEU A 156 12.80 -4.26 4.46
CA LEU A 156 13.98 -3.46 4.14
C LEU A 156 14.36 -2.49 5.27
N ASP A 157 13.49 -2.24 6.23
CA ASP A 157 13.73 -1.31 7.33
C ASP A 157 14.26 -2.01 8.59
N ASP A 158 15.58 -1.94 8.79
CA ASP A 158 16.24 -2.47 10.00
C ASP A 158 15.79 -1.82 11.34
N ASN A 159 14.92 -0.80 11.32
CA ASN A 159 14.32 -0.23 12.55
C ASN A 159 13.00 -0.90 12.94
N CYS A 160 12.46 -1.79 12.11
CA CYS A 160 11.18 -2.45 12.37
C CYS A 160 11.33 -3.62 13.33
N ASP A 161 10.48 -3.66 14.36
CA ASP A 161 10.46 -4.72 15.37
C ASP A 161 9.34 -5.73 15.08
N VAL A 162 9.70 -7.00 14.93
CA VAL A 162 8.73 -8.11 14.90
C VAL A 162 8.19 -8.34 16.30
N VAL A 163 6.94 -7.94 16.53
CA VAL A 163 6.25 -8.13 17.82
C VAL A 163 5.06 -9.09 17.69
N PRO A 164 4.70 -9.83 18.77
CA PRO A 164 3.53 -10.71 18.74
C PRO A 164 2.21 -9.95 18.59
N LEU A 165 1.22 -10.54 17.92
CA LEU A 165 -0.08 -9.91 17.64
C LEU A 165 -0.82 -9.40 18.88
N ARG A 166 -0.65 -10.07 20.03
CA ARG A 166 -1.22 -9.59 21.30
C ARG A 166 -0.82 -8.15 21.66
N ARG A 167 0.34 -7.66 21.18
CA ARG A 167 0.81 -6.28 21.37
C ARG A 167 0.28 -5.30 20.32
N LYS A 168 -0.28 -5.81 19.23
CA LYS A 168 -0.83 -5.05 18.10
C LYS A 168 -2.36 -4.91 18.19
N LYS A 169 -3.00 -5.38 19.27
CA LYS A 169 -4.46 -5.43 19.41
C LYS A 169 -5.14 -4.07 19.17
N ASP A 170 -4.65 -3.01 19.81
CA ASP A 170 -5.26 -1.69 19.69
C ASP A 170 -5.10 -1.12 18.26
N LEU A 171 -3.99 -1.44 17.61
CA LEU A 171 -3.72 -1.07 16.22
C LEU A 171 -4.64 -1.80 15.24
N LEU A 172 -4.82 -3.12 15.42
CA LEU A 172 -5.78 -3.90 14.63
C LEU A 172 -7.21 -3.37 14.80
N SER A 173 -7.61 -3.02 16.04
CA SER A 173 -8.92 -2.42 16.29
C SER A 173 -9.07 -1.03 15.68
N TYR A 174 -8.00 -0.24 15.63
CA TYR A 174 -8.00 1.05 14.94
C TYR A 174 -8.25 0.86 13.43
N TYR A 175 -7.48 -0.01 12.78
CA TYR A 175 -7.64 -0.27 11.34
C TYR A 175 -8.98 -0.93 11.00
N GLU A 176 -9.51 -1.80 11.86
CA GLU A 176 -10.85 -2.37 11.70
C GLU A 176 -11.92 -1.27 11.77
N GLY A 177 -11.70 -0.24 12.59
CA GLY A 177 -12.57 0.95 12.69
C GLY A 177 -12.59 1.81 11.41
N GLU A 178 -11.53 1.77 10.60
CA GLU A 178 -11.45 2.49 9.32
C GLU A 178 -12.21 1.80 8.18
N LEU A 179 -12.70 0.57 8.37
CA LEU A 179 -13.29 -0.24 7.29
C LEU A 179 -14.42 0.45 6.51
N LEU A 180 -15.23 1.29 7.19
CA LEU A 180 -16.36 2.01 6.57
C LEU A 180 -16.06 3.50 6.32
N THR A 181 -14.80 3.92 6.42
CA THR A 181 -14.33 5.26 6.05
C THR A 181 -13.73 5.22 4.64
N ASP A 182 -13.29 6.37 4.13
CA ASP A 182 -12.57 6.44 2.85
C ASP A 182 -11.24 5.67 2.88
N ASN A 183 -10.74 5.35 4.09
CA ASN A 183 -9.51 4.58 4.32
C ASN A 183 -9.73 3.07 4.42
N GLY A 184 -10.94 2.54 4.21
CA GLY A 184 -11.24 1.14 4.49
C GLY A 184 -10.32 0.12 3.81
N LYS A 185 -9.89 0.39 2.57
CA LYS A 185 -8.93 -0.46 1.83
C LYS A 185 -7.56 -0.46 2.51
N MET A 186 -7.03 0.72 2.82
CA MET A 186 -5.78 0.89 3.56
C MET A 186 -5.86 0.23 4.93
N GLY A 187 -6.97 0.38 5.66
CA GLY A 187 -7.18 -0.30 6.94
C GLY A 187 -7.06 -1.82 6.83
N VAL A 188 -7.68 -2.42 5.81
CA VAL A 188 -7.55 -3.87 5.56
C VAL A 188 -6.12 -4.25 5.15
N SER A 189 -5.45 -3.48 4.30
CA SER A 189 -4.03 -3.68 3.96
C SER A 189 -3.15 -3.70 5.21
N MET A 190 -3.35 -2.74 6.12
CA MET A 190 -2.57 -2.66 7.35
C MET A 190 -2.89 -3.81 8.31
N ILE A 191 -4.15 -4.25 8.44
CA ILE A 191 -4.52 -5.45 9.21
C ILE A 191 -3.73 -6.68 8.72
N LEU A 192 -3.67 -6.87 7.40
CA LEU A 192 -2.96 -7.98 6.78
C LEU A 192 -1.45 -7.87 7.01
N CYS A 193 -0.87 -6.66 6.83
CA CYS A 193 0.54 -6.39 7.09
C CYS A 193 0.89 -6.71 8.55
N GLU A 194 0.09 -6.21 9.51
CA GLU A 194 0.32 -6.41 10.94
C GLU A 194 0.34 -7.90 11.33
N ALA A 195 -0.47 -8.73 10.67
CA ALA A 195 -0.46 -10.17 10.84
C ALA A 195 0.78 -10.83 10.23
N MET A 196 1.14 -10.48 9.01
CA MET A 196 2.27 -11.08 8.31
C MET A 196 3.61 -10.73 8.96
N THR A 197 3.78 -9.48 9.40
CA THR A 197 4.99 -8.98 10.11
C THR A 197 4.97 -9.23 11.62
N SER A 198 3.99 -9.99 12.12
CA SER A 198 3.96 -10.40 13.53
C SER A 198 4.87 -11.58 13.80
N ALA A 199 5.22 -11.79 15.07
CA ALA A 199 5.95 -12.99 15.49
C ALA A 199 5.22 -14.30 15.09
N GLU A 200 3.88 -14.28 15.01
CA GLU A 200 3.08 -15.40 14.54
C GLU A 200 3.24 -15.65 13.02
N GLY A 201 3.26 -14.59 12.21
CA GLY A 201 3.41 -14.65 10.76
C GLY A 201 4.82 -15.06 10.35
N GLU A 202 5.83 -14.37 10.89
CA GLU A 202 7.26 -14.63 10.65
C GLU A 202 7.66 -16.06 11.00
N ALA A 203 7.14 -16.59 12.12
CA ALA A 203 7.45 -17.96 12.55
C ALA A 203 6.68 -19.05 11.76
N SER A 204 6.03 -18.71 10.64
CA SER A 204 5.19 -19.62 9.86
C SER A 204 5.57 -19.60 8.37
N MET A 205 5.94 -20.77 7.84
CA MET A 205 6.26 -20.94 6.41
C MET A 205 5.06 -21.38 5.57
N THR A 206 4.02 -21.93 6.20
CA THR A 206 2.83 -22.44 5.52
C THR A 206 1.58 -21.96 6.24
N TRP A 207 0.48 -21.81 5.50
CA TRP A 207 -0.79 -21.39 6.08
C TRP A 207 -1.26 -22.36 7.17
N ASP A 208 -1.15 -23.66 6.97
CA ASP A 208 -1.52 -24.67 7.97
C ASP A 208 -0.83 -24.46 9.33
N ALA A 209 0.44 -24.01 9.31
CA ALA A 209 1.18 -23.69 10.53
C ALA A 209 0.78 -22.34 11.14
N ALA A 210 0.33 -21.39 10.33
CA ALA A 210 -0.03 -20.03 10.74
C ALA A 210 -1.48 -19.94 11.26
N LYS A 211 -2.41 -20.66 10.63
CA LYS A 211 -3.87 -20.57 10.83
C LYS A 211 -4.29 -20.61 12.30
N SER A 212 -3.81 -21.59 13.05
CA SER A 212 -4.17 -21.74 14.47
C SER A 212 -3.60 -20.61 15.35
N LYS A 213 -2.51 -19.96 14.92
CA LYS A 213 -1.89 -18.86 15.66
C LYS A 213 -2.70 -17.58 15.51
N PHE A 214 -3.33 -17.35 14.35
CA PHE A 214 -4.13 -16.17 14.05
C PHE A 214 -5.57 -16.25 14.56
N THR A 215 -6.22 -17.42 14.45
CA THR A 215 -7.66 -17.61 14.74
C THR A 215 -8.12 -17.12 16.14
N ARG A 216 -7.20 -16.99 17.09
CA ARG A 216 -7.46 -16.51 18.46
C ARG A 216 -7.47 -14.98 18.62
N PHE A 217 -7.15 -14.23 17.57
CA PHE A 217 -7.04 -12.78 17.58
C PHE A 217 -8.06 -12.17 16.64
N LYS A 218 -8.68 -11.06 17.06
CA LYS A 218 -9.47 -10.22 16.15
C LYS A 218 -8.56 -9.47 15.19
N PRO A 219 -8.97 -9.22 13.93
CA PRO A 219 -10.25 -9.66 13.33
C PRO A 219 -10.22 -11.08 12.74
N PHE A 220 -9.11 -11.81 12.90
CA PHE A 220 -8.92 -13.16 12.36
C PHE A 220 -9.74 -14.27 13.06
N ASP A 221 -10.60 -13.93 14.02
CA ASP A 221 -11.67 -14.81 14.50
C ASP A 221 -12.84 -14.87 13.50
N ASP A 222 -12.95 -13.90 12.60
CA ASP A 222 -13.85 -13.93 11.44
C ASP A 222 -13.29 -14.79 10.29
N PRO A 223 -14.10 -15.69 9.69
CA PRO A 223 -13.69 -16.45 8.51
C PRO A 223 -13.21 -15.62 7.32
N LEU A 224 -13.86 -14.50 6.99
CA LEU A 224 -13.51 -13.71 5.80
C LEU A 224 -12.13 -13.06 5.93
N TYR A 225 -11.79 -12.53 7.10
CA TYR A 225 -10.45 -12.01 7.36
C TYR A 225 -9.39 -13.11 7.32
N ARG A 226 -9.73 -14.33 7.73
CA ARG A 226 -8.81 -15.47 7.60
C ARG A 226 -8.64 -15.93 6.17
N ASP A 227 -9.72 -15.99 5.39
CA ASP A 227 -9.66 -16.40 3.98
C ASP A 227 -8.84 -15.37 3.19
N LEU A 228 -9.02 -14.07 3.46
CA LEU A 228 -8.20 -13.01 2.88
C LEU A 228 -6.74 -13.11 3.31
N LEU A 229 -6.48 -13.35 4.60
CA LEU A 229 -5.11 -13.56 5.08
C LEU A 229 -4.47 -14.81 4.47
N GLU A 230 -5.20 -15.92 4.35
CA GLU A 230 -4.75 -17.17 3.71
C GLU A 230 -4.30 -16.92 2.27
N LEU A 231 -5.14 -16.22 1.51
CA LEU A 231 -4.90 -15.86 0.12
C LEU A 231 -3.59 -15.09 -0.03
N VAL A 232 -3.44 -13.95 0.67
CA VAL A 232 -2.24 -13.11 0.54
C VAL A 232 -1.00 -13.76 1.16
N PHE A 233 -1.15 -14.48 2.28
CA PHE A 233 -0.03 -15.14 2.97
C PHE A 233 0.60 -16.23 2.10
N THR A 234 -0.24 -17.00 1.41
CA THR A 234 0.19 -18.06 0.48
C THR A 234 0.82 -17.43 -0.75
N HIS A 235 0.16 -16.43 -1.34
CA HIS A 235 0.64 -15.77 -2.56
C HIS A 235 2.03 -15.15 -2.39
N VAL A 236 2.24 -14.34 -1.33
CA VAL A 236 3.54 -13.69 -1.08
C VAL A 236 4.67 -14.72 -0.91
N ARG A 237 4.38 -15.91 -0.36
CA ARG A 237 5.40 -16.96 -0.17
C ARG A 237 5.70 -17.75 -1.43
N GLU A 238 4.74 -17.86 -2.35
CA GLU A 238 4.89 -18.63 -3.59
C GLU A 238 5.35 -17.78 -4.77
N TYR A 239 4.79 -16.58 -4.91
CA TYR A 239 4.95 -15.71 -6.08
C TYR A 239 5.54 -14.34 -5.73
N PHE A 240 5.73 -14.05 -4.45
CA PHE A 240 6.18 -12.75 -3.96
C PHE A 240 5.26 -11.63 -4.45
N ILE A 241 5.75 -10.77 -5.34
CA ILE A 241 5.00 -9.64 -5.90
C ILE A 241 4.29 -9.97 -7.21
N VAL A 242 4.60 -11.08 -7.87
CA VAL A 242 4.02 -11.36 -9.19
C VAL A 242 2.55 -11.69 -9.02
N ILE A 243 1.67 -10.93 -9.67
CA ILE A 243 0.22 -11.05 -9.54
C ILE A 243 -0.44 -11.36 -10.88
N ASP A 244 -1.66 -11.87 -10.83
CA ASP A 244 -2.55 -11.93 -11.98
C ASP A 244 -3.92 -11.32 -11.63
N ARG A 245 -4.76 -11.22 -12.66
CA ARG A 245 -6.11 -10.65 -12.51
C ARG A 245 -6.98 -11.44 -11.53
N ASP A 246 -6.87 -12.77 -11.54
CA ASP A 246 -7.76 -13.64 -10.75
C ASP A 246 -7.43 -13.50 -9.26
N PHE A 247 -6.15 -13.47 -8.90
CA PHE A 247 -5.68 -13.20 -7.55
C PHE A 247 -6.20 -11.85 -7.02
N ILE A 248 -6.02 -10.78 -7.79
CA ILE A 248 -6.49 -9.45 -7.41
C ILE A 248 -8.01 -9.37 -7.31
N TYR A 249 -8.73 -10.02 -8.24
CA TYR A 249 -10.17 -10.11 -8.20
C TYR A 249 -10.67 -10.79 -6.91
N GLU A 250 -10.02 -11.89 -6.50
CA GLU A 250 -10.38 -12.62 -5.28
C GLU A 250 -10.15 -11.78 -4.01
N ILE A 251 -9.06 -11.01 -3.93
CA ILE A 251 -8.86 -10.01 -2.86
C ILE A 251 -10.04 -9.03 -2.85
N GLY A 252 -10.42 -8.51 -4.02
CA GLY A 252 -11.53 -7.57 -4.18
C GLY A 252 -12.85 -8.13 -3.67
N VAL A 253 -13.18 -9.38 -4.03
CA VAL A 253 -14.39 -10.06 -3.56
C VAL A 253 -14.41 -10.19 -2.04
N LEU A 254 -13.29 -10.62 -1.44
CA LEU A 254 -13.18 -10.79 0.02
C LEU A 254 -13.31 -9.45 0.74
N TYR A 255 -12.58 -8.42 0.28
CA TYR A 255 -12.68 -7.07 0.84
C TYR A 255 -14.12 -6.52 0.78
N LEU A 256 -14.76 -6.58 -0.38
CA LEU A 256 -16.13 -6.07 -0.54
C LEU A 256 -17.14 -6.83 0.32
N THR A 257 -16.91 -8.14 0.52
CA THR A 257 -17.75 -8.96 1.40
C THR A 257 -17.58 -8.56 2.87
N ILE A 258 -16.34 -8.34 3.32
CA ILE A 258 -16.03 -7.84 4.67
C ILE A 258 -16.70 -6.49 4.90
N ALA A 259 -16.54 -5.54 3.96
CA ALA A 259 -17.14 -4.21 4.05
C ALA A 259 -18.67 -4.28 4.07
N ALA A 260 -19.29 -5.11 3.23
CA ALA A 260 -20.74 -5.30 3.20
C ALA A 260 -21.27 -5.86 4.53
N GLN A 261 -20.58 -6.83 5.14
CA GLN A 261 -20.95 -7.36 6.45
C GLN A 261 -20.89 -6.31 7.55
N ALA A 262 -19.82 -5.50 7.58
CA ALA A 262 -19.68 -4.40 8.53
C ALA A 262 -20.77 -3.34 8.35
N MET A 263 -21.13 -3.00 7.11
CA MET A 263 -22.22 -2.07 6.81
C MET A 263 -23.56 -2.59 7.32
N ILE A 264 -23.87 -3.89 7.08
CA ILE A 264 -25.09 -4.52 7.58
C ILE A 264 -25.14 -4.51 9.12
N ALA A 265 -24.02 -4.81 9.78
CA ALA A 265 -23.93 -4.78 11.24
C ALA A 265 -24.17 -3.36 11.78
N SER A 266 -23.54 -2.34 11.18
CA SER A 266 -23.72 -0.93 11.52
C SER A 266 -25.18 -0.49 11.40
N LEU A 267 -25.86 -0.86 10.30
CA LEU A 267 -27.28 -0.57 10.10
C LEU A 267 -28.17 -1.25 11.16
N LYS A 268 -27.91 -2.52 11.47
CA LYS A 268 -28.67 -3.25 12.50
C LYS A 268 -28.56 -2.61 13.88
N ASN A 269 -27.37 -2.14 14.27
CA ASN A 269 -27.17 -1.48 15.55
C ASN A 269 -27.95 -0.16 15.62
N ARG A 270 -27.94 0.64 14.54
CA ARG A 270 -28.72 1.87 14.46
C ARG A 270 -30.23 1.65 14.61
N PHE A 271 -30.77 0.57 14.04
CA PHE A 271 -32.20 0.23 14.18
C PHE A 271 -32.57 -0.33 15.56
N GLN A 272 -31.60 -0.78 16.37
CA GLN A 272 -31.85 -1.27 17.73
C GLN A 272 -31.74 -0.16 18.80
N GLU A 273 -31.13 0.97 18.43
CA GLU A 273 -31.00 2.16 19.28
C GLU A 273 -32.18 3.16 19.13
N GLU A 274 -33.05 2.95 18.13
CA GLU A 274 -34.33 3.66 17.91
C GLU A 274 -35.53 2.92 18.52
#